data_AF-P77060-F1
#
_entry.id   AF-P77060-F1
#
_cell.length_a   1.000
_cell.length_b   1.000
_cell.length_c   1.000
_cell.angle_alpha   90.00
_cell.angle_beta   90.00
_cell.angle_gamma   90.00
#
_symmetry.space_group_name_H-M   'P 1'
#
loop_
_entity.id
_entity.type
_entity.pdbx_description
1 polymer ?
#
loop_
_entity_poly.entity_id
_entity_poly.type
_entity_poly.pdbx_seq_one_letter_code
_entity_poly.pdbx_strand_id
1 'polypeptide(L)' 'ALVSVNAMAADCAKGKIEFSKYNENDTFTVKVAGKEYWTSRWNLQPLLQSAQLTGMTVTIKSSTCESGSGFAEVQFNND' A
#
# COMPACT_ATOMS: atom_id res chain seq x y z
N ALA A 1 -28.56 4.18 12.86
CA ALA A 1 -28.13 5.24 11.93
C ALA A 1 -27.15 4.63 10.94
N LEU A 2 -27.47 4.62 9.65
CA LEU A 2 -26.51 4.28 8.59
C LEU A 2 -25.58 5.47 8.45
N VAL A 3 -24.43 5.40 9.10
CA VAL A 3 -23.38 6.42 8.93
C VAL A 3 -22.74 6.11 7.59
N SER A 4 -23.12 6.85 6.54
CA SER A 4 -22.32 6.94 5.33
C SER A 4 -21.00 7.58 5.71
N VAL A 5 -20.03 6.75 6.07
CA VAL A 5 -18.63 7.13 6.03
C VAL A 5 -18.30 7.29 4.55
N ASN A 6 -18.30 8.53 4.05
CA ASN A 6 -17.41 8.88 2.96
C ASN A 6 -16.01 8.59 3.50
N ALA A 7 -15.54 7.35 3.34
CA ALA A 7 -14.28 6.89 3.89
C ALA A 7 -13.15 7.63 3.18
N MET A 8 -12.82 8.82 3.69
CA MET A 8 -11.62 9.55 3.34
C MET A 8 -10.43 8.59 3.49
N ALA A 9 -9.55 8.54 2.50
CA ALA A 9 -8.39 7.67 2.55
C ALA A 9 -7.61 7.95 3.85
N ALA A 10 -7.43 6.92 4.68
CA ALA A 10 -6.70 6.99 5.92
C ALA A 10 -5.28 6.45 5.73
N ASP A 11 -4.34 6.91 6.56
CA ASP A 11 -2.99 6.34 6.63
C ASP A 11 -3.07 4.94 7.27
N CYS A 12 -3.07 3.90 6.46
CA CYS A 12 -3.30 2.52 6.88
C CYS A 12 -2.07 1.84 7.47
N ALA A 13 -0.91 2.12 6.88
CA ALA A 13 0.38 1.62 7.32
C ALA A 13 1.49 2.58 6.90
N LYS A 14 2.48 2.77 7.78
CA LYS A 14 3.69 3.55 7.52
C LYS A 14 4.92 2.75 7.93
N GLY A 15 5.88 2.62 7.04
CA GLY A 15 7.14 1.90 7.30
C GLY A 15 7.88 1.50 6.03
N LYS A 16 8.97 0.75 6.18
CA LYS A 16 9.67 0.15 5.04
C LYS A 16 8.85 -1.01 4.49
N ILE A 17 9.03 -1.30 3.19
CA ILE A 17 8.44 -2.48 2.56
C ILE A 17 9.23 -3.71 3.01
N GLU A 18 8.57 -4.63 3.72
CA GLU A 18 9.15 -5.89 4.18
C GLU A 18 9.34 -6.88 3.03
N PHE A 19 8.34 -6.98 2.15
CA PHE A 19 8.43 -7.68 0.88
C PHE A 19 7.45 -7.10 -0.13
N SER A 20 7.69 -7.41 -1.40
CA SER A 20 6.72 -7.21 -2.49
C SER A 20 6.53 -8.49 -3.30
N LYS A 21 5.34 -8.62 -3.92
CA LYS A 21 4.95 -9.79 -4.71
C LYS A 21 4.08 -9.38 -5.89
N TYR A 22 4.47 -9.78 -7.10
CA TYR A 22 3.58 -9.77 -8.26
C TYR A 22 2.63 -10.97 -8.15
N ASN A 23 1.33 -10.72 -8.31
CA ASN A 23 0.29 -11.75 -8.17
C ASN A 23 -0.11 -12.31 -9.54
N GLU A 24 -0.67 -13.52 -9.57
CA GLU A 24 -1.14 -14.16 -10.82
C GLU A 24 -2.25 -13.37 -11.54
N ASN A 25 -2.95 -12.49 -10.82
CA ASN A 25 -4.01 -11.63 -11.35
C ASN A 25 -3.50 -10.22 -11.73
N ASP A 26 -2.21 -10.07 -12.00
CA ASP A 26 -1.55 -8.82 -12.41
C ASP A 26 -1.62 -7.67 -11.40
N THR A 27 -2.00 -7.97 -10.15
CA THR A 27 -1.90 -7.02 -9.03
C THR A 27 -0.54 -7.14 -8.33
N PHE A 28 -0.25 -6.16 -7.47
CA PHE A 28 1.02 -6.11 -6.74
C PHE A 28 0.77 -5.95 -5.26
N THR A 29 1.29 -6.88 -4.47
CA THR A 29 1.19 -6.88 -3.01
C THR A 29 2.46 -6.33 -2.40
N VAL A 30 2.32 -5.50 -1.36
CA VAL A 30 3.40 -5.08 -0.48
C VAL A 30 3.03 -5.39 0.97
N LYS A 31 4.02 -5.73 1.78
CA LYS A 31 3.87 -5.82 3.23
C LYS A 31 4.55 -4.64 3.91
N VAL A 32 3.80 -3.90 4.73
CA VAL A 32 4.27 -2.70 5.45
C VAL A 32 3.77 -2.78 6.89
N ALA A 33 4.67 -2.65 7.86
CA ALA A 33 4.36 -2.68 9.29
C ALA A 33 3.50 -3.89 9.70
N GLY A 34 3.88 -5.08 9.22
CA GLY A 34 3.20 -6.33 9.53
C GLY A 34 1.93 -6.63 8.71
N LYS A 35 1.46 -5.71 7.87
CA LYS A 35 0.20 -5.84 7.11
C LYS A 35 0.42 -5.89 5.61
N GLU A 36 -0.34 -6.74 4.93
CA GLU A 36 -0.32 -6.85 3.47
C GLU A 36 -1.37 -5.95 2.82
N TYR A 37 -1.00 -5.30 1.73
CA TYR A 37 -1.89 -4.48 0.91
C TYR A 37 -1.61 -4.76 -0.56
N TRP A 38 -2.65 -4.73 -1.40
CA TRP A 38 -2.49 -4.95 -2.84
C TRP A 38 -2.94 -3.74 -3.66
N THR A 39 -2.32 -3.55 -4.81
CA THR A 39 -2.75 -2.52 -5.78
C THR A 39 -2.89 -3.11 -7.18
N SER A 40 -3.90 -2.67 -7.91
CA SER A 40 -4.07 -2.93 -9.35
C SER A 40 -3.48 -1.82 -10.21
N ARG A 41 -2.87 -0.79 -9.61
CA ARG A 41 -2.24 0.33 -10.34
C ARG A 41 -0.85 -0.10 -10.84
N TRP A 42 -0.76 -0.48 -12.11
CA TRP A 42 0.48 -0.99 -12.72
C TRP A 42 1.67 -0.03 -12.60
N ASN A 43 1.43 1.28 -12.65
CA ASN A 43 2.47 2.29 -12.45
C ASN A 43 3.11 2.25 -11.06
N LEU A 44 2.42 1.73 -10.04
CA LEU A 44 2.98 1.61 -8.69
C LEU A 44 3.93 0.43 -8.54
N GLN A 45 3.89 -0.58 -9.42
CA GLN A 45 4.75 -1.76 -9.34
C GLN A 45 6.25 -1.40 -9.32
N PRO A 46 6.81 -0.69 -10.33
CA PRO A 46 8.22 -0.31 -10.30
C PRO A 46 8.54 0.70 -9.19
N LEU A 47 7.59 1.55 -8.80
CA LEU A 47 7.79 2.56 -7.75
C LEU A 47 7.92 1.90 -6.37
N LEU A 48 7.06 0.93 -6.06
CA LEU A 48 7.09 0.16 -4.82
C LEU A 48 8.32 -0.74 -4.75
N GLN A 49 8.69 -1.39 -5.87
CA GLN A 49 9.93 -2.17 -5.92
C GLN A 49 11.16 -1.28 -5.70
N SER A 50 11.19 -0.10 -6.30
CA SER A 50 12.28 0.86 -6.10
C SER A 50 12.35 1.32 -4.64
N ALA A 51 11.22 1.69 -4.03
CA ALA A 51 11.14 2.07 -2.63
C ALA A 51 11.58 0.94 -1.68
N GLN A 52 11.29 -0.32 -2.02
CA GLN A 52 11.79 -1.47 -1.27
C GLN A 52 13.31 -1.59 -1.36
N LEU A 53 13.88 -1.48 -2.56
CA LEU A 53 15.34 -1.61 -2.78
C LEU A 53 16.13 -0.48 -2.14
N THR A 54 15.61 0.75 -2.15
CA THR A 54 16.25 1.92 -1.54
C THR A 54 15.94 2.08 -0.05
N GLY A 55 15.04 1.25 0.49
CA GLY A 55 14.67 1.27 1.91
C GLY A 55 13.87 2.51 2.33
N MET A 56 13.14 3.12 1.39
CA MET A 56 12.26 4.26 1.65
C MET A 56 11.12 3.90 2.60
N THR A 57 10.70 4.87 3.40
CA THR A 57 9.47 4.77 4.17
C THR A 57 8.30 5.04 3.23
N VAL A 58 7.32 4.13 3.19
CA VAL A 58 6.07 4.32 2.45
C VAL A 58 4.91 4.50 3.42
N THR A 59 3.94 5.32 3.03
CA THR A 59 2.64 5.43 3.73
C THR A 59 1.54 4.97 2.79
N ILE A 60 0.92 3.83 3.11
CA ILE A 60 -0.20 3.27 2.35
C ILE A 60 -1.47 3.99 2.77
N LYS A 61 -2.20 4.54 1.79
CA LYS A 61 -3.46 5.26 2.00
C LYS A 61 -4.61 4.54 1.32
N SER A 62 -5.66 4.26 2.09
CA SER A 62 -6.86 3.59 1.58
C SER A 62 -8.07 3.90 2.45
N SER A 63 -9.26 3.71 1.90
CA SER A 63 -10.52 3.78 2.66
C SER A 63 -10.68 2.62 3.65
N THR A 64 -9.99 1.50 3.42
CA THR A 64 -9.99 0.32 4.31
C THR A 64 -8.56 -0.09 4.64
N CYS A 65 -8.28 -0.30 5.93
CA CYS A 65 -6.92 -0.52 6.43
C CYS A 65 -6.66 -1.93 7.00
N GLU A 66 -7.60 -2.86 6.80
CA GLU A 66 -7.42 -4.27 7.15
C GLU A 66 -6.35 -4.92 6.26
N SER A 67 -5.60 -5.87 6.82
CA SER A 67 -4.61 -6.62 6.03
C SER A 67 -5.33 -7.41 4.92
N GLY A 68 -4.79 -7.36 3.71
CA GLY A 68 -5.43 -7.87 2.49
C GLY A 68 -6.29 -6.82 1.75
N SER A 69 -6.38 -5.59 2.26
CA SER A 69 -7.12 -4.51 1.58
C SER A 69 -6.39 -4.00 0.34
N GLY A 70 -7.18 -3.49 -0.61
CA GLY A 70 -6.67 -2.78 -1.78
C GLY A 70 -6.25 -1.35 -1.45
N PHE A 71 -5.27 -0.81 -2.18
CA PHE A 71 -4.91 0.61 -2.15
C PHE A 71 -4.61 1.14 -3.56
N ALA A 72 -4.77 2.46 -3.71
CA ALA A 72 -4.42 3.18 -4.94
C ALA A 72 -3.62 4.46 -4.67
N GLU A 73 -3.39 4.79 -3.40
CA GLU A 73 -2.64 5.96 -2.98
C GLU A 73 -1.49 5.53 -2.04
N VAL A 74 -0.30 6.03 -2.31
CA VAL A 74 0.89 5.78 -1.52
C VAL A 74 1.76 7.02 -1.51
N GLN A 75 2.27 7.37 -0.34
CA GLN A 75 3.29 8.41 -0.20
C GLN A 75 4.66 7.77 -0.04
N PHE A 76 5.65 8.31 -0.73
CA PHE A 76 7.04 7.85 -0.71
C PHE A 76 7.90 8.90 0.01
N ASN A 77 8.59 8.49 1.09
CA ASN A 77 9.43 9.36 1.91
C ASN A 77 10.88 8.86 1.88
N ASN A 78 11.82 9.80 1.73
CA ASN A 78 13.27 9.55 1.65
C ASN A 78 13.98 9.45 3.01
N ASP A 79 13.23 9.35 4.12
CA ASP A 79 13.72 9.43 5.51
C ASP A 79 15.09 8.75 5.73
#